data_AF-A0A414ML96-F1
#
_entry.id   AF-A0A414ML96-F1
#
_cell.length_a   1.000
_cell.length_b   1.000
_cell.length_c   1.000
_cell.angle_alpha   90.00
_cell.angle_beta   90.00
_cell.angle_gamma   90.00
#
_symmetry.space_group_name_H-M   'P 1'
#
loop_
_entity.id
_entity.type
_entity.pdbx_description
1 polymer ?
#
loop_
_entity_poly.entity_id
_entity_poly.type
_entity_poly.pdbx_seq_one_letter_code
_entity_poly.pdbx_strand_id
1 'polypeptide(L)'
;MKRLMWVICALLLAAGMNAQTKVMEKSAKKVPGWMNTAVDDYLIVSVTVGSLAEGQSKVLQEITERIIQAVANNVSVSKENVLSEVNTDGNIESSDAFMQVSKMKSANLPFLKGISLSNVEEIYWEKVQDKSTKKEYYNYSVKYPFSKAEQRKLVAEFEALDAEKVAQYKALEQKVHSIESVDEIKQAVLELNTLSEYFFDAVRLSQVRGLISRYNELYKAISVTGTFLEDGKYQCQVLLEGSPVKVSAVPKATSNCASQVSVRPDNGRFIIAYNAVDCLPEEENLLDITFVINGKRIQHRAFLNESGASGVSFSVVPEGKLVLTADSVVSADRKLFNINIRLTLNNRGGTPFGLKSLELHIPEISTPVIFDDIDGVYKTKGIVQIKALAEGEFTAREKKSSAFSFAKGSITLVNPLTGAVERTQLSLPYVTNWE
;
A
#
# COMPACT_ATOMS: atom_id res chain seq x y z
N MET A 1 -54.51 -17.86 -43.49
CA MET A 1 -53.86 -17.02 -42.46
C MET A 1 -54.78 -16.45 -41.38
N LYS A 2 -56.06 -16.87 -41.25
CA LYS A 2 -56.93 -16.53 -40.09
C LYS A 2 -57.13 -17.69 -39.10
N ARG A 3 -56.73 -18.92 -39.46
CA ARG A 3 -56.80 -20.10 -38.57
C ARG A 3 -55.55 -20.31 -37.70
N LEU A 4 -54.41 -19.68 -38.03
CA LEU A 4 -53.19 -19.77 -37.21
C LEU A 4 -53.22 -18.81 -36.01
N MET A 5 -53.94 -17.69 -36.12
CA MET A 5 -54.07 -16.70 -35.04
C MET A 5 -55.02 -17.15 -33.92
N TRP A 6 -56.02 -17.98 -34.24
CA TRP A 6 -56.92 -18.56 -33.23
C TRP A 6 -56.26 -19.67 -32.40
N VAL A 7 -55.31 -20.40 -32.99
CA VAL A 7 -54.57 -21.46 -32.31
C VAL A 7 -53.52 -20.88 -31.35
N ILE A 8 -52.91 -19.73 -31.67
CA ILE A 8 -51.94 -19.06 -30.77
C ILE A 8 -52.63 -18.37 -29.58
N CYS A 9 -53.81 -17.77 -29.77
CA CYS A 9 -54.62 -17.27 -28.63
C CYS A 9 -55.16 -18.41 -27.76
N ALA A 10 -55.55 -19.55 -28.34
CA ALA A 10 -56.03 -20.70 -27.57
C ALA A 10 -54.90 -21.47 -26.84
N LEU A 11 -53.66 -21.46 -27.37
CA LEU A 11 -52.50 -22.06 -26.71
C LEU A 11 -51.89 -21.16 -25.62
N LEU A 12 -51.98 -19.83 -25.75
CA LEU A 12 -51.61 -18.90 -24.67
C LEU A 12 -52.62 -18.91 -23.50
N LEU A 13 -53.84 -19.40 -23.72
CA LEU A 13 -54.84 -19.65 -22.67
C LEU A 13 -54.73 -21.04 -22.01
N ALA A 14 -53.90 -21.95 -22.54
CA ALA A 14 -53.73 -23.32 -22.01
C ALA A 14 -52.46 -23.51 -21.15
N ALA A 15 -51.57 -22.52 -21.08
CA ALA A 15 -50.42 -22.51 -20.16
C ALA A 15 -50.73 -21.86 -18.79
N GLY A 16 -51.97 -21.42 -18.58
CA GLY A 16 -52.51 -21.13 -17.24
C GLY A 16 -53.00 -22.43 -16.60
N MET A 17 -52.12 -23.40 -16.36
CA MET A 17 -52.46 -24.48 -15.43
C MET A 17 -52.70 -23.82 -14.07
N ASN A 18 -53.98 -23.67 -13.77
CA ASN A 18 -54.53 -22.99 -12.62
C ASN A 18 -53.88 -23.47 -11.31
N ALA A 19 -52.89 -22.73 -10.82
CA ALA A 19 -52.66 -22.63 -9.39
C ALA A 19 -53.84 -21.84 -8.81
N GLN A 20 -55.01 -22.47 -8.67
CA GLN A 20 -56.09 -21.91 -7.88
C GLN A 20 -55.62 -21.88 -6.44
N THR A 21 -55.24 -20.71 -5.97
CA THR A 21 -54.81 -20.50 -4.59
C THR A 21 -56.03 -20.28 -3.70
N LYS A 22 -55.97 -20.77 -2.45
CA LYS A 22 -56.97 -20.52 -1.42
C LYS A 22 -56.31 -19.70 -0.31
N VAL A 23 -56.79 -18.50 -0.07
CA VAL A 23 -56.40 -17.73 1.12
C VAL A 23 -57.02 -18.39 2.34
N MET A 24 -56.18 -18.84 3.26
CA MET A 24 -56.57 -19.53 4.48
C MET A 24 -56.71 -18.55 5.65
N GLU A 25 -55.78 -17.60 5.74
CA GLU A 25 -55.71 -16.63 6.82
C GLU A 25 -55.15 -15.32 6.31
N LYS A 26 -55.47 -14.21 6.98
CA LYS A 26 -54.95 -12.89 6.64
C LYS A 26 -54.86 -12.01 7.87
N SER A 27 -53.85 -11.16 7.88
CA SER A 27 -53.60 -10.14 8.91
C SER A 27 -54.75 -9.14 9.11
N ALA A 28 -55.48 -8.79 8.05
CA ALA A 28 -56.57 -7.82 8.09
C ALA A 28 -57.77 -8.27 7.24
N LYS A 29 -59.00 -7.86 7.63
CA LYS A 29 -60.24 -8.26 6.95
C LYS A 29 -60.31 -7.77 5.50
N LYS A 30 -59.76 -6.60 5.19
CA LYS A 30 -59.69 -6.03 3.84
C LYS A 30 -58.23 -5.93 3.41
N VAL A 31 -57.98 -6.12 2.11
CA VAL A 31 -56.67 -5.83 1.52
C VAL A 31 -56.42 -4.33 1.62
N PRO A 32 -55.27 -3.87 2.13
CA PRO A 32 -54.96 -2.45 2.20
C PRO A 32 -54.87 -1.79 0.82
N GLY A 33 -55.27 -0.52 0.72
CA GLY A 33 -55.29 0.21 -0.56
C GLY A 33 -53.91 0.40 -1.21
N TRP A 34 -52.84 0.37 -0.41
CA TRP A 34 -51.46 0.54 -0.87
C TRP A 34 -50.87 -0.70 -1.56
N MET A 35 -51.49 -1.89 -1.44
CA MET A 35 -50.96 -3.14 -2.03
C MET A 35 -50.92 -3.13 -3.57
N ASN A 36 -51.79 -2.35 -4.21
CA ASN A 36 -51.96 -2.36 -5.66
C ASN A 36 -51.82 -0.97 -6.29
N THR A 37 -51.27 0.00 -5.55
CA THR A 37 -51.11 1.38 -5.99
C THR A 37 -49.68 1.84 -5.76
N ALA A 38 -49.16 2.67 -6.65
CA ALA A 38 -47.93 3.41 -6.37
C ALA A 38 -48.26 4.43 -5.28
N VAL A 39 -47.54 4.38 -4.16
CA VAL A 39 -47.70 5.32 -3.05
C VAL A 39 -46.45 6.17 -2.99
N ASP A 40 -46.61 7.48 -3.20
CA ASP A 40 -45.51 8.43 -3.09
C ASP A 40 -44.89 8.38 -1.68
N ASP A 41 -43.57 8.51 -1.62
CA ASP A 41 -42.76 8.46 -0.40
C ASP A 41 -42.73 7.11 0.35
N TYR A 42 -43.14 6.01 -0.29
CA TYR A 42 -43.06 4.66 0.28
C TYR A 42 -42.45 3.64 -0.66
N LEU A 43 -41.74 2.66 -0.08
CA LEU A 43 -41.42 1.39 -0.73
C LEU A 43 -42.46 0.36 -0.36
N ILE A 44 -43.16 -0.16 -1.37
CA ILE A 44 -44.03 -1.33 -1.23
C ILE A 44 -43.23 -2.57 -1.61
N VAL A 45 -43.05 -3.47 -0.64
CA VAL A 45 -42.24 -4.68 -0.79
C VAL A 45 -43.08 -5.89 -0.41
N SER A 46 -43.15 -6.87 -1.31
CA SER A 46 -43.92 -8.11 -1.15
C SER A 46 -43.05 -9.32 -1.45
N VAL A 47 -43.09 -10.32 -0.57
CA VAL A 47 -42.36 -11.58 -0.73
C VAL A 47 -43.28 -12.77 -0.49
N THR A 48 -42.96 -13.90 -1.14
CA THR A 48 -43.64 -15.19 -0.94
C THR A 48 -42.70 -16.16 -0.25
N VAL A 49 -43.10 -16.70 0.91
CA VAL A 49 -42.22 -17.43 1.84
C VAL A 49 -42.92 -18.58 2.57
N GLY A 50 -42.15 -19.51 3.15
CA GLY A 50 -42.72 -20.64 3.89
C GLY A 50 -43.22 -20.27 5.30
N SER A 51 -42.75 -19.15 5.86
CA SER A 51 -43.13 -18.70 7.21
C SER A 51 -43.11 -17.17 7.34
N LEU A 52 -43.83 -16.64 8.35
CA LEU A 52 -43.83 -15.21 8.64
C LEU A 52 -42.44 -14.69 9.05
N ALA A 53 -41.66 -15.46 9.81
CA ALA A 53 -40.31 -15.09 10.22
C ALA A 53 -39.36 -14.99 9.02
N GLU A 54 -39.47 -15.92 8.05
CA GLU A 54 -38.75 -15.83 6.79
C GLU A 54 -39.19 -14.59 5.98
N GLY A 55 -40.48 -14.27 6.00
CA GLY A 55 -41.04 -13.08 5.33
C GLY A 55 -40.48 -11.78 5.88
N GLN A 56 -40.41 -11.65 7.19
CA GLN A 56 -39.79 -10.51 7.87
C GLN A 56 -38.33 -10.31 7.45
N SER A 57 -37.54 -11.39 7.43
CA SER A 57 -36.13 -11.35 7.03
C SER A 57 -35.96 -10.97 5.55
N LYS A 58 -36.70 -11.62 4.64
CA LYS A 58 -36.60 -11.36 3.19
C LYS A 58 -37.09 -9.98 2.79
N VAL A 59 -38.15 -9.48 3.42
CA VAL A 59 -38.63 -8.11 3.19
C VAL A 59 -37.57 -7.09 3.60
N LEU A 60 -36.95 -7.26 4.78
CA LEU A 60 -35.91 -6.35 5.23
C LEU A 60 -34.72 -6.35 4.27
N GLN A 61 -34.34 -7.53 3.78
CA GLN A 61 -33.31 -7.67 2.75
C GLN A 61 -33.67 -6.90 1.47
N GLU A 62 -34.86 -7.11 0.94
CA GLU A 62 -35.34 -6.47 -0.30
C GLU A 62 -35.46 -4.93 -0.14
N ILE A 63 -35.94 -4.43 1.01
CA ILE A 63 -35.93 -2.99 1.33
C ILE A 63 -34.51 -2.45 1.28
N THR A 64 -33.59 -3.14 1.96
CA THR A 64 -32.17 -2.74 2.01
C THR A 64 -31.57 -2.67 0.62
N GLU A 65 -31.84 -3.67 -0.22
CA GLU A 65 -31.34 -3.73 -1.60
C GLU A 65 -31.89 -2.58 -2.47
N ARG A 66 -33.20 -2.27 -2.37
CA ARG A 66 -33.81 -1.15 -3.09
C ARG A 66 -33.27 0.21 -2.63
N ILE A 67 -33.03 0.40 -1.34
CA ILE A 67 -32.42 1.63 -0.81
C ILE A 67 -30.98 1.77 -1.33
N ILE A 68 -30.18 0.69 -1.31
CA ILE A 68 -28.82 0.69 -1.87
C ILE A 68 -28.85 1.04 -3.36
N GLN A 69 -29.75 0.44 -4.14
CA GLN A 69 -29.93 0.77 -5.56
C GLN A 69 -30.28 2.25 -5.77
N ALA A 70 -31.19 2.79 -4.97
CA ALA A 70 -31.59 4.20 -5.04
C ALA A 70 -30.44 5.17 -4.75
N VAL A 71 -29.50 4.79 -3.87
CA VAL A 71 -28.27 5.55 -3.60
C VAL A 71 -27.28 5.37 -4.74
N ALA A 72 -26.99 4.12 -5.15
CA ALA A 72 -26.02 3.79 -6.19
C ALA A 72 -26.34 4.46 -7.53
N ASN A 73 -27.59 4.40 -7.98
CA ASN A 73 -28.03 5.01 -9.24
C ASN A 73 -27.86 6.53 -9.22
N ASN A 74 -28.13 7.18 -8.09
CA ASN A 74 -28.00 8.64 -7.99
C ASN A 74 -26.53 9.09 -8.03
N VAL A 75 -25.65 8.34 -7.34
CA VAL A 75 -24.20 8.56 -7.36
C VAL A 75 -23.59 8.25 -8.74
N SER A 76 -24.13 7.28 -9.48
CA SER A 76 -23.71 6.99 -10.86
C SER A 76 -24.09 8.13 -11.81
N VAL A 77 -25.34 8.61 -11.74
CA VAL A 77 -25.84 9.71 -12.58
C VAL A 77 -25.17 11.05 -12.26
N SER A 78 -24.78 11.30 -11.00
CA SER A 78 -24.00 12.49 -10.65
C SER A 78 -22.56 12.44 -11.18
N LYS A 79 -21.96 11.24 -11.31
CA LYS A 79 -20.63 11.04 -11.92
C LYS A 79 -20.65 11.02 -13.44
N GLU A 80 -21.69 10.51 -14.08
CA GLU A 80 -21.87 10.58 -15.53
C GLU A 80 -22.08 12.02 -16.02
N ASN A 81 -22.78 12.89 -15.27
CA ASN A 81 -22.86 14.32 -15.63
C ASN A 81 -21.52 15.07 -15.57
N VAL A 82 -20.49 14.49 -14.94
CA VAL A 82 -19.12 15.03 -14.93
C VAL A 82 -18.25 14.38 -16.02
N LEU A 83 -18.64 13.20 -16.52
CA LEU A 83 -17.92 12.45 -17.57
C LEU A 83 -18.56 12.58 -18.96
N SER A 84 -19.77 13.10 -19.08
CA SER A 84 -20.51 13.30 -20.34
C SER A 84 -19.98 14.44 -21.22
N GLU A 85 -18.81 15.02 -20.90
CA GLU A 85 -17.97 15.72 -21.87
C GLU A 85 -17.04 14.79 -22.67
N VAL A 86 -16.93 13.49 -22.35
CA VAL A 86 -16.08 12.57 -23.13
C VAL A 86 -16.70 11.16 -23.30
N ASN A 87 -17.25 10.96 -24.49
CA ASN A 87 -17.48 9.72 -25.25
C ASN A 87 -18.68 8.79 -24.99
N THR A 88 -19.44 8.65 -26.09
CA THR A 88 -20.29 7.57 -26.59
C THR A 88 -19.70 6.17 -26.46
N ASP A 89 -20.42 5.25 -25.81
CA ASP A 89 -20.94 4.02 -26.45
C ASP A 89 -21.82 3.24 -25.46
N GLY A 90 -23.11 3.17 -25.79
CA GLY A 90 -24.12 2.54 -24.96
C GLY A 90 -24.18 1.03 -25.17
N ASN A 91 -23.63 0.28 -24.21
CA ASN A 91 -24.16 -1.00 -23.72
C ASN A 91 -23.13 -1.63 -22.78
N ILE A 92 -23.34 -1.48 -21.46
CA ILE A 92 -23.06 -2.39 -20.33
C ILE A 92 -23.46 -1.57 -19.08
N GLU A 93 -24.71 -1.67 -18.62
CA GLU A 93 -25.15 -0.96 -17.39
C GLU A 93 -25.72 -1.92 -16.34
N SER A 94 -26.43 -2.97 -16.76
CA SER A 94 -27.15 -3.87 -15.84
C SER A 94 -26.24 -4.78 -14.99
N SER A 95 -25.13 -5.28 -15.57
CA SER A 95 -24.16 -6.11 -14.84
C SER A 95 -23.38 -5.29 -13.81
N ASP A 96 -22.99 -4.07 -14.19
CA ASP A 96 -22.15 -3.21 -13.34
C ASP A 96 -22.96 -2.62 -12.18
N ALA A 97 -24.21 -2.22 -12.41
CA ALA A 97 -25.13 -1.80 -11.35
C ALA A 97 -25.37 -2.92 -10.33
N PHE A 98 -25.59 -4.16 -10.78
CA PHE A 98 -25.77 -5.30 -9.88
C PHE A 98 -24.51 -5.60 -9.04
N MET A 99 -23.33 -5.55 -9.67
CA MET A 99 -22.06 -5.73 -8.97
C MET A 99 -21.81 -4.61 -7.96
N GLN A 100 -22.18 -3.37 -8.28
CA GLN A 100 -22.04 -2.24 -7.36
C GLN A 100 -22.95 -2.39 -6.14
N VAL A 101 -24.21 -2.78 -6.34
CA VAL A 101 -25.18 -3.04 -5.25
C VAL A 101 -24.68 -4.18 -4.35
N SER A 102 -24.23 -5.28 -4.95
CA SER A 102 -23.69 -6.44 -4.22
C SER A 102 -22.50 -6.04 -3.34
N LYS A 103 -21.59 -5.22 -3.88
CA LYS A 103 -20.38 -4.82 -3.13
C LYS A 103 -20.63 -3.69 -2.14
N MET A 104 -21.59 -2.79 -2.36
CA MET A 104 -22.02 -1.82 -1.35
C MET A 104 -22.64 -2.52 -0.13
N LYS A 105 -23.38 -3.60 -0.35
CA LYS A 105 -23.94 -4.44 0.73
C LYS A 105 -22.84 -5.05 1.60
N SER A 106 -21.68 -5.39 1.02
CA SER A 106 -20.53 -5.87 1.81
C SER A 106 -19.78 -4.78 2.58
N ALA A 107 -19.93 -3.51 2.22
CA ALA A 107 -19.09 -2.41 2.73
C ALA A 107 -19.45 -1.89 4.14
N ASN A 108 -20.27 -2.61 4.93
CA ASN A 108 -20.67 -2.25 6.32
C ASN A 108 -20.99 -0.75 6.53
N LEU A 109 -21.75 -0.17 5.60
CA LEU A 109 -22.00 1.28 5.56
C LEU A 109 -22.85 1.73 6.77
N PRO A 110 -22.44 2.77 7.52
CA PRO A 110 -23.14 3.20 8.74
C PRO A 110 -24.63 3.49 8.56
N PHE A 111 -25.01 4.15 7.46
CA PHE A 111 -26.39 4.55 7.19
C PHE A 111 -27.33 3.35 6.92
N LEU A 112 -26.80 2.21 6.48
CA LEU A 112 -27.60 0.99 6.29
C LEU A 112 -28.08 0.39 7.62
N LYS A 113 -27.40 0.71 8.74
CA LYS A 113 -27.80 0.24 10.08
C LYS A 113 -29.11 0.85 10.57
N GLY A 114 -29.55 1.95 9.96
CA GLY A 114 -30.84 2.58 10.25
C GLY A 114 -32.03 1.83 9.64
N ILE A 115 -31.81 0.90 8.71
CA ILE A 115 -32.88 0.15 8.03
C ILE A 115 -33.32 -1.00 8.94
N SER A 116 -34.58 -0.95 9.38
CA SER A 116 -35.11 -1.93 10.33
C SER A 116 -36.61 -2.14 10.15
N LEU A 117 -37.11 -3.27 10.64
CA LEU A 117 -38.55 -3.56 10.67
C LEU A 117 -39.32 -2.62 11.62
N SER A 118 -38.67 -1.95 12.57
CA SER A 118 -39.35 -0.98 13.45
C SER A 118 -39.79 0.28 12.72
N ASN A 119 -39.20 0.57 11.56
CA ASN A 119 -39.56 1.72 10.74
C ASN A 119 -40.73 1.41 9.79
N VAL A 120 -41.19 0.16 9.72
CA VAL A 120 -42.32 -0.23 8.87
C VAL A 120 -43.60 0.41 9.40
N GLU A 121 -44.34 1.09 8.53
CA GLU A 121 -45.59 1.76 8.91
C GLU A 121 -46.77 0.80 8.92
N GLU A 122 -46.88 -0.06 7.89
CA GLU A 122 -47.95 -1.03 7.78
C GLU A 122 -47.44 -2.38 7.27
N ILE A 123 -48.03 -3.46 7.78
CA ILE A 123 -47.73 -4.84 7.39
C ILE A 123 -49.04 -5.51 6.96
N TYR A 124 -48.99 -6.23 5.85
CA TYR A 124 -50.08 -7.08 5.39
C TYR A 124 -49.55 -8.46 5.01
N TRP A 125 -50.14 -9.50 5.59
CA TRP A 125 -49.85 -10.87 5.18
C TRP A 125 -51.11 -11.68 4.92
N GLU A 126 -50.97 -12.65 4.02
CA GLU A 126 -51.95 -13.68 3.69
C GLU A 126 -51.28 -15.05 3.74
N LYS A 127 -51.88 -15.99 4.48
CA LYS A 127 -51.55 -17.40 4.40
C LYS A 127 -52.32 -18.01 3.25
N VAL A 128 -51.61 -18.57 2.28
CA VAL A 128 -52.16 -19.09 1.03
C VAL A 128 -51.82 -20.56 0.90
N GLN A 129 -52.78 -21.35 0.46
CA GLN A 129 -52.59 -22.76 0.11
C GLN A 129 -52.83 -22.95 -1.38
N ASP A 130 -51.87 -23.59 -2.04
CA ASP A 130 -52.07 -24.09 -3.40
C ASP A 130 -53.08 -25.24 -3.37
N LYS A 131 -54.21 -25.14 -4.08
CA LYS A 131 -55.25 -26.17 -4.03
C LYS A 131 -54.81 -27.51 -4.60
N SER A 132 -53.84 -27.52 -5.53
CA SER A 132 -53.34 -28.70 -6.23
C SER A 132 -52.25 -29.41 -5.44
N THR A 133 -51.27 -28.67 -4.92
CA THR A 133 -50.13 -29.24 -4.19
C THR A 133 -50.35 -29.31 -2.68
N LYS A 134 -51.41 -28.66 -2.17
CA LYS A 134 -51.70 -28.45 -0.75
C LYS A 134 -50.57 -27.76 0.03
N LYS A 135 -49.55 -27.25 -0.65
CA LYS A 135 -48.47 -26.51 -0.02
C LYS A 135 -48.97 -25.17 0.45
N GLU A 136 -48.59 -24.82 1.67
CA GLU A 136 -48.90 -23.55 2.30
C GLU A 136 -47.69 -22.62 2.22
N TYR A 137 -47.96 -21.34 1.99
CA TYR A 137 -46.98 -20.27 1.99
C TYR A 137 -47.64 -18.97 2.44
N TYR A 138 -46.83 -17.96 2.72
CA TYR A 138 -47.28 -16.65 3.11
C TYR A 138 -46.89 -15.65 2.03
N ASN A 139 -47.84 -14.81 1.62
CA ASN A 139 -47.56 -13.56 0.96
C ASN A 139 -47.41 -12.51 2.05
N TYR A 140 -46.22 -11.95 2.21
CA TYR A 140 -45.89 -10.99 3.25
C TYR A 140 -45.49 -9.67 2.60
N SER A 141 -46.22 -8.60 2.90
CA SER A 141 -46.06 -7.29 2.28
C SER A 141 -45.93 -6.21 3.33
N VAL A 142 -45.12 -5.19 3.04
CA VAL A 142 -44.94 -4.04 3.94
C VAL A 142 -44.96 -2.73 3.18
N LYS A 143 -45.36 -1.70 3.90
CA LYS A 143 -45.29 -0.29 3.51
C LYS A 143 -44.18 0.37 4.33
N TYR A 144 -43.05 0.63 3.69
CA TYR A 144 -41.86 1.20 4.34
C TYR A 144 -41.67 2.66 3.92
N PRO A 145 -41.54 3.62 4.85
CA PRO A 145 -41.35 5.03 4.53
C PRO A 145 -39.99 5.26 3.86
N PHE A 146 -39.99 5.84 2.66
CA PHE A 146 -38.80 6.16 1.89
C PHE A 146 -39.09 7.32 0.92
N SER A 147 -39.01 8.53 1.45
CA SER A 147 -39.28 9.75 0.67
C SER A 147 -38.09 10.13 -0.22
N LYS A 148 -38.34 11.00 -1.20
CA LYS A 148 -37.24 11.62 -1.98
C LYS A 148 -36.28 12.42 -1.09
N ALA A 149 -36.77 13.00 0.02
CA ALA A 149 -35.94 13.70 0.98
C ALA A 149 -35.01 12.74 1.72
N GLU A 150 -35.51 11.58 2.15
CA GLU A 150 -34.68 10.54 2.78
C GLU A 150 -33.66 9.98 1.79
N GLN A 151 -34.05 9.72 0.54
CA GLN A 151 -33.11 9.29 -0.50
C GLN A 151 -31.96 10.30 -0.68
N ARG A 152 -32.26 11.60 -0.78
CA ARG A 152 -31.24 12.65 -0.91
C ARG A 152 -30.31 12.72 0.30
N LYS A 153 -30.87 12.55 1.50
CA LYS A 153 -30.10 12.51 2.75
C LYS A 153 -29.11 11.33 2.74
N LEU A 154 -29.56 10.12 2.39
CA LEU A 154 -28.68 8.95 2.32
C LEU A 154 -27.59 9.08 1.25
N VAL A 155 -27.91 9.71 0.10
CA VAL A 155 -26.91 10.04 -0.93
C VAL A 155 -25.87 11.01 -0.39
N ALA A 156 -26.29 12.09 0.28
CA ALA A 156 -25.36 13.06 0.86
C ALA A 156 -24.48 12.44 1.96
N GLU A 157 -25.04 11.57 2.82
CA GLU A 157 -24.28 10.83 3.83
C GLU A 157 -23.25 9.89 3.19
N PHE A 158 -23.63 9.19 2.11
CA PHE A 158 -22.72 8.34 1.36
C PHE A 158 -21.59 9.17 0.72
N GLU A 159 -21.91 10.25 0.03
CA GLU A 159 -20.92 11.11 -0.65
C GLU A 159 -19.96 11.77 0.34
N ALA A 160 -20.46 12.23 1.48
CA ALA A 160 -19.62 12.80 2.54
C ALA A 160 -18.63 11.77 3.10
N LEU A 161 -19.10 10.55 3.39
CA LEU A 161 -18.25 9.47 3.85
C LEU A 161 -17.23 9.03 2.78
N ASP A 162 -17.66 8.92 1.53
CA ASP A 162 -16.78 8.57 0.40
C ASP A 162 -15.69 9.63 0.20
N ALA A 163 -16.04 10.91 0.27
CA ALA A 163 -15.10 12.02 0.22
C ALA A 163 -14.08 11.97 1.37
N GLU A 164 -14.52 11.65 2.59
CA GLU A 164 -13.64 11.46 3.75
C GLU A 164 -12.64 10.32 3.51
N LYS A 165 -13.11 9.16 3.01
CA LYS A 165 -12.24 8.00 2.76
C LYS A 165 -11.27 8.24 1.60
N VAL A 166 -11.70 8.96 0.57
CA VAL A 166 -10.83 9.41 -0.51
C VAL A 166 -9.78 10.40 -0.01
N ALA A 167 -10.14 11.33 0.89
CA ALA A 167 -9.19 12.25 1.50
C ALA A 167 -8.16 11.51 2.37
N GLN A 168 -8.58 10.52 3.16
CA GLN A 168 -7.69 9.65 3.94
C GLN A 168 -6.70 8.92 3.04
N TYR A 169 -7.17 8.33 1.93
CA TYR A 169 -6.29 7.70 0.94
C TYR A 169 -5.25 8.68 0.39
N LYS A 170 -5.68 9.87 -0.05
CA LYS A 170 -4.77 10.89 -0.62
C LYS A 170 -3.73 11.38 0.39
N ALA A 171 -4.12 11.54 1.65
CA ALA A 171 -3.20 11.92 2.72
C ALA A 171 -2.13 10.82 2.93
N LEU A 172 -2.53 9.55 2.94
CA LEU A 172 -1.61 8.41 3.02
C LEU A 172 -0.72 8.29 1.78
N GLU A 173 -1.21 8.65 0.61
CA GLU A 173 -0.38 8.69 -0.60
C GLU A 173 0.71 9.75 -0.51
N GLN A 174 0.39 10.96 -0.03
CA GLN A 174 1.38 12.03 0.13
C GLN A 174 2.40 11.71 1.23
N LYS A 175 1.95 11.13 2.34
CA LYS A 175 2.80 10.82 3.51
C LYS A 175 3.93 9.84 3.20
N VAL A 176 3.82 9.04 2.14
CA VAL A 176 4.87 8.08 1.74
C VAL A 176 6.23 8.75 1.48
N HIS A 177 6.21 10.04 1.12
CA HIS A 177 7.41 10.83 0.81
C HIS A 177 8.01 11.56 2.02
N SER A 178 7.36 11.52 3.18
CA SER A 178 7.72 12.31 4.37
C SER A 178 7.61 11.48 5.64
N ILE A 179 8.21 10.29 5.64
CA ILE A 179 8.20 9.37 6.78
C ILE A 179 9.25 9.77 7.81
N GLU A 180 8.80 10.13 9.01
CA GLU A 180 9.72 10.50 10.11
C GLU A 180 10.05 9.33 11.04
N SER A 181 9.20 8.32 11.06
CA SER A 181 9.34 7.13 11.89
C SER A 181 8.98 5.86 11.14
N VAL A 182 9.76 4.81 11.37
CA VAL A 182 9.49 3.47 10.81
C VAL A 182 8.13 2.91 11.26
N ASP A 183 7.62 3.35 12.42
CA ASP A 183 6.31 2.95 12.92
C ASP A 183 5.16 3.54 12.08
N GLU A 184 5.38 4.69 11.43
CA GLU A 184 4.38 5.30 10.56
C GLU A 184 4.10 4.46 9.32
N ILE A 185 5.09 3.71 8.83
CA ILE A 185 4.92 2.77 7.71
C ILE A 185 3.88 1.70 8.10
N LYS A 186 4.00 1.15 9.31
CA LYS A 186 3.07 0.13 9.81
C LYS A 186 1.66 0.70 10.00
N GLN A 187 1.56 1.90 10.58
CA GLN A 187 0.26 2.57 10.77
C GLN A 187 -0.41 2.87 9.43
N ALA A 188 0.32 3.40 8.46
CA ALA A 188 -0.20 3.67 7.13
C ALA A 188 -0.73 2.39 6.45
N VAL A 189 -0.01 1.27 6.56
CA VAL A 189 -0.49 -0.03 6.02
C VAL A 189 -1.77 -0.50 6.72
N LEU A 190 -1.88 -0.33 8.04
CA LEU A 190 -3.11 -0.66 8.78
C LEU A 190 -4.30 0.19 8.31
N GLU A 191 -4.11 1.50 8.20
CA GLU A 191 -5.14 2.42 7.70
C GLU A 191 -5.56 2.10 6.25
N LEU A 192 -4.61 1.76 5.39
CA LEU A 192 -4.89 1.32 4.02
C LEU A 192 -5.66 0.00 3.97
N ASN A 193 -5.38 -0.94 4.87
CA ASN A 193 -6.18 -2.16 4.97
C ASN A 193 -7.63 -1.85 5.37
N THR A 194 -7.86 -0.92 6.30
CA THR A 194 -9.22 -0.47 6.63
C THR A 194 -9.90 0.20 5.43
N LEU A 195 -9.18 1.01 4.65
CA LEU A 195 -9.72 1.60 3.41
C LEU A 195 -10.05 0.52 2.36
N SER A 196 -9.31 -0.58 2.33
CA SER A 196 -9.60 -1.71 1.43
C SER A 196 -10.89 -2.46 1.78
N GLU A 197 -11.34 -2.40 3.03
CA GLU A 197 -12.64 -2.95 3.46
C GLU A 197 -13.79 -2.03 3.06
N TYR A 198 -13.55 -0.72 2.92
CA TYR A 198 -14.53 0.27 2.51
C TYR A 198 -14.70 0.37 0.98
N PHE A 199 -13.59 0.54 0.25
CA PHE A 199 -13.66 0.72 -1.20
C PHE A 199 -14.11 -0.57 -1.89
N PHE A 200 -15.12 -0.48 -2.76
CA PHE A 200 -15.72 -1.63 -3.41
C PHE A 200 -15.40 -1.75 -4.91
N ASP A 201 -15.02 -0.67 -5.58
CA ASP A 201 -14.62 -0.72 -7.00
C ASP A 201 -13.18 -1.23 -7.16
N ALA A 202 -12.95 -1.93 -8.28
CA ALA A 202 -11.68 -2.58 -8.56
C ALA A 202 -10.52 -1.58 -8.71
N VAL A 203 -10.81 -0.37 -9.19
CA VAL A 203 -9.80 0.67 -9.44
C VAL A 203 -9.24 1.18 -8.11
N ARG A 204 -10.09 1.65 -7.19
CA ARG A 204 -9.63 2.13 -5.87
C ARG A 204 -9.01 1.01 -5.03
N LEU A 205 -9.54 -0.22 -5.11
CA LEU A 205 -8.91 -1.38 -4.48
C LEU A 205 -7.50 -1.66 -5.02
N SER A 206 -7.31 -1.56 -6.33
CA SER A 206 -5.99 -1.70 -6.96
C SER A 206 -5.03 -0.59 -6.50
N GLN A 207 -5.50 0.65 -6.45
CA GLN A 207 -4.76 1.81 -5.95
C GLN A 207 -4.32 1.66 -4.48
N VAL A 208 -5.20 1.18 -3.61
CA VAL A 208 -4.88 0.89 -2.20
C VAL A 208 -3.83 -0.21 -2.10
N ARG A 209 -3.99 -1.33 -2.82
CA ARG A 209 -3.00 -2.42 -2.83
C ARG A 209 -1.64 -1.96 -3.34
N GLY A 210 -1.61 -1.14 -4.39
CA GLY A 210 -0.39 -0.54 -4.92
C GLY A 210 0.30 0.33 -3.88
N LEU A 211 -0.45 1.17 -3.16
CA LEU A 211 0.11 2.01 -2.10
C LEU A 211 0.61 1.18 -0.89
N ILE A 212 -0.11 0.12 -0.49
CA ILE A 212 0.37 -0.84 0.52
C ILE A 212 1.71 -1.46 0.09
N SER A 213 1.84 -1.83 -1.18
CA SER A 213 3.11 -2.35 -1.71
C SER A 213 4.23 -1.32 -1.59
N ARG A 214 3.99 -0.07 -2.00
CA ARG A 214 4.97 1.03 -1.87
C ARG A 214 5.43 1.22 -0.42
N TYR A 215 4.51 1.27 0.54
CA TYR A 215 4.86 1.35 1.96
C TYR A 215 5.70 0.16 2.42
N ASN A 216 5.35 -1.07 2.02
CA ASN A 216 6.12 -2.25 2.39
C ASN A 216 7.53 -2.28 1.77
N GLU A 217 7.71 -1.68 0.60
CA GLU A 217 9.02 -1.55 -0.03
C GLU A 217 9.97 -0.64 0.74
N LEU A 218 9.47 0.36 1.48
CA LEU A 218 10.30 1.21 2.33
C LEU A 218 11.10 0.41 3.36
N TYR A 219 10.56 -0.70 3.89
CA TYR A 219 11.31 -1.58 4.80
C TYR A 219 12.56 -2.19 4.16
N LYS A 220 12.64 -2.28 2.83
CA LYS A 220 13.82 -2.77 2.11
C LYS A 220 14.92 -1.70 2.03
N ALA A 221 14.55 -0.42 2.08
CA ALA A 221 15.46 0.72 2.05
C ALA A 221 15.96 1.16 3.44
N ILE A 222 15.56 0.45 4.49
CA ILE A 222 16.06 0.69 5.84
C ILE A 222 17.51 0.20 5.97
N SER A 223 18.36 1.08 6.48
CA SER A 223 19.76 0.80 6.82
C SER A 223 20.11 1.37 8.19
N VAL A 224 21.30 1.05 8.68
CA VAL A 224 21.83 1.55 9.96
C VAL A 224 23.17 2.18 9.69
N THR A 225 23.43 3.33 10.31
CA THR A 225 24.75 3.95 10.36
C THR A 225 25.16 4.15 11.81
N GLY A 226 26.44 4.39 12.05
CA GLY A 226 26.90 4.76 13.37
C GLY A 226 28.29 5.37 13.37
N THR A 227 28.68 5.87 14.53
CA THR A 227 29.92 6.61 14.78
C THR A 227 30.38 6.38 16.21
N PHE A 228 31.68 6.22 16.42
CA PHE A 228 32.27 6.27 17.75
C PHE A 228 32.18 7.69 18.32
N LEU A 229 31.93 7.80 19.62
CA LEU A 229 31.86 9.09 20.33
C LEU A 229 33.13 9.31 21.14
N GLU A 230 33.19 8.68 22.30
CA GLU A 230 34.32 8.65 23.24
C GLU A 230 34.59 7.19 23.63
N ASP A 231 35.70 6.92 24.31
CA ASP A 231 36.09 5.57 24.69
C ASP A 231 34.94 4.82 25.39
N GLY A 232 34.59 3.67 24.83
CA GLY A 232 33.50 2.84 25.34
C GLY A 232 32.09 3.29 24.94
N LYS A 233 31.93 4.23 23.98
CA LYS A 233 30.60 4.64 23.47
C LYS A 233 30.53 4.66 21.94
N TYR A 234 29.53 3.96 21.42
CA TYR A 234 29.16 3.94 20.01
C TYR A 234 27.73 4.45 19.81
N GLN A 235 27.52 5.36 18.87
CA GLN A 235 26.20 5.86 18.51
C GLN A 235 25.74 5.20 17.21
N CYS A 236 24.52 4.67 17.16
CA CYS A 236 23.90 4.20 15.92
C CYS A 236 22.55 4.87 15.64
N GLN A 237 22.19 4.95 14.36
CA GLN A 237 20.98 5.56 13.87
C GLN A 237 20.42 4.77 12.69
N VAL A 238 19.09 4.65 12.64
CA VAL A 238 18.39 4.04 11.50
C VAL A 238 18.15 5.09 10.43
N LEU A 239 18.39 4.69 9.18
CA LEU A 239 18.17 5.52 8.00
C LEU A 239 17.10 4.87 7.12
N LEU A 240 16.25 5.68 6.52
CA LEU A 240 15.35 5.31 5.43
C LEU A 240 15.78 6.06 4.18
N GLU A 241 16.17 5.34 3.12
CA GLU A 241 16.69 5.94 1.88
C GLU A 241 17.86 6.92 2.13
N GLY A 242 18.67 6.63 3.16
CA GLY A 242 19.81 7.46 3.59
C GLY A 242 19.44 8.62 4.52
N SER A 243 18.16 8.91 4.74
CA SER A 243 17.70 9.96 5.65
C SER A 243 17.46 9.42 7.07
N PRO A 244 17.84 10.14 8.13
CA PRO A 244 17.56 9.75 9.51
C PRO A 244 16.06 9.55 9.79
N VAL A 245 15.71 8.43 10.42
CA VAL A 245 14.34 8.14 10.87
C VAL A 245 14.31 7.61 12.30
N LYS A 246 13.21 7.89 13.00
CA LYS A 246 12.98 7.36 14.35
C LYS A 246 12.53 5.91 14.27
N VAL A 247 12.90 5.13 15.29
CA VAL A 247 12.44 3.76 15.47
C VAL A 247 12.19 3.49 16.95
N SER A 248 11.07 2.85 17.26
CA SER A 248 10.75 2.43 18.63
C SER A 248 11.48 1.15 19.06
N ALA A 249 11.86 0.30 18.10
CA ALA A 249 12.60 -0.92 18.34
C ALA A 249 14.03 -0.62 18.83
N VAL A 250 14.30 -0.97 20.10
CA VAL A 250 15.63 -0.90 20.70
C VAL A 250 16.50 -2.02 20.10
N PRO A 251 17.69 -1.74 19.56
CA PRO A 251 18.55 -2.77 19.01
C PRO A 251 19.15 -3.64 20.11
N LYS A 252 19.43 -4.90 19.76
CA LYS A 252 20.30 -5.76 20.55
C LYS A 252 21.74 -5.50 20.15
N ALA A 253 22.61 -5.16 21.10
CA ALA A 253 24.05 -5.04 20.89
C ALA A 253 24.79 -6.15 21.63
N THR A 254 25.75 -6.78 20.96
CA THR A 254 26.66 -7.78 21.52
C THR A 254 28.08 -7.50 21.04
N SER A 255 29.09 -8.01 21.74
CA SER A 255 30.49 -7.95 21.29
C SER A 255 31.13 -9.33 21.39
N ASN A 256 32.16 -9.56 20.58
CA ASN A 256 33.01 -10.74 20.69
C ASN A 256 34.09 -10.61 21.78
N CYS A 257 34.47 -9.39 22.18
CA CYS A 257 35.50 -9.14 23.20
C CYS A 257 35.07 -8.16 24.30
N ALA A 258 34.24 -7.15 23.97
CA ALA A 258 33.91 -6.10 24.92
C ALA A 258 32.86 -6.56 25.94
N SER A 259 33.06 -6.18 27.21
CA SER A 259 32.16 -6.48 28.31
C SER A 259 31.20 -5.31 28.59
N GLN A 260 30.21 -5.56 29.46
CA GLN A 260 29.24 -4.53 29.92
C GLN A 260 28.48 -3.80 28.80
N VAL A 261 28.24 -4.48 27.67
CA VAL A 261 27.52 -3.92 26.52
C VAL A 261 26.08 -3.59 26.92
N SER A 262 25.70 -2.31 26.79
CA SER A 262 24.36 -1.82 27.10
C SER A 262 23.90 -0.80 26.07
N VAL A 263 22.59 -0.73 25.82
CA VAL A 263 21.98 0.12 24.81
C VAL A 263 21.01 1.09 25.47
N ARG A 264 21.08 2.38 25.13
CA ARG A 264 20.15 3.41 25.58
C ARG A 264 19.67 4.28 24.41
N PRO A 265 18.38 4.61 24.31
CA PRO A 265 17.89 5.56 23.32
C PRO A 265 18.40 6.98 23.62
N ASP A 266 18.72 7.74 22.58
CA ASP A 266 19.07 9.17 22.61
C ASP A 266 18.50 9.88 21.38
N ASN A 267 17.42 10.64 21.54
CA ASN A 267 16.90 11.55 20.50
C ASN A 267 16.77 10.94 19.08
N GLY A 268 16.18 9.75 18.97
CA GLY A 268 16.03 9.04 17.69
C GLY A 268 17.27 8.26 17.23
N ARG A 269 18.27 8.14 18.10
CA ARG A 269 19.49 7.35 17.96
C ARG A 269 19.61 6.40 19.16
N PHE A 270 20.63 5.54 19.14
CA PHE A 270 20.95 4.67 20.27
C PHE A 270 22.43 4.79 20.61
N ILE A 271 22.70 4.95 21.90
CA ILE A 271 24.04 4.92 22.46
C ILE A 271 24.29 3.54 23.02
N ILE A 272 25.35 2.90 22.54
CA ILE A 272 25.85 1.62 22.98
C ILE A 272 27.08 1.89 23.83
N ALA A 273 26.99 1.62 25.13
CA ALA A 273 28.11 1.70 26.05
C ALA A 273 28.75 0.30 26.21
N TYR A 274 30.08 0.23 26.22
CA TYR A 274 30.85 -1.01 26.30
C TYR A 274 32.19 -0.78 27.02
N ASN A 275 32.79 -1.85 27.53
CA ASN A 275 34.14 -1.85 28.10
C ASN A 275 35.05 -2.74 27.25
N ALA A 276 36.07 -2.15 26.63
CA ALA A 276 37.01 -2.83 25.71
C ALA A 276 38.37 -3.19 26.33
N VAL A 277 38.51 -3.16 27.67
CA VAL A 277 39.79 -3.48 28.34
C VAL A 277 40.33 -4.87 27.97
N ASP A 278 39.45 -5.84 27.72
CA ASP A 278 39.82 -7.22 27.39
C ASP A 278 39.95 -7.47 25.87
N CYS A 279 39.76 -6.45 25.04
CA CYS A 279 39.85 -6.58 23.58
C CYS A 279 41.32 -6.50 23.12
N LEU A 280 41.82 -7.58 22.51
CA LEU A 280 43.21 -7.66 22.06
C LEU A 280 43.39 -6.88 20.74
N PRO A 281 44.38 -5.96 20.61
CA PRO A 281 44.56 -5.13 19.42
C PRO A 281 44.78 -5.90 18.11
N GLU A 282 45.27 -7.13 18.21
CA GLU A 282 45.61 -8.00 17.07
C GLU A 282 44.40 -8.80 16.56
N GLU A 283 43.28 -8.78 17.30
CA GLU A 283 42.04 -9.48 16.94
C GLU A 283 41.02 -8.53 16.29
N GLU A 284 40.13 -9.10 15.48
CA GLU A 284 39.01 -8.36 14.88
C GLU A 284 37.92 -8.11 15.92
N ASN A 285 38.09 -7.05 16.71
CA ASN A 285 37.15 -6.68 17.76
C ASN A 285 35.94 -5.95 17.18
N LEU A 286 34.72 -6.38 17.50
CA LEU A 286 33.51 -5.77 16.94
C LEU A 286 32.34 -5.67 17.92
N LEU A 287 31.46 -4.71 17.65
CA LEU A 287 30.08 -4.66 18.13
C LEU A 287 29.16 -5.17 17.02
N ASP A 288 28.32 -6.14 17.35
CA ASP A 288 27.24 -6.64 16.51
C ASP A 288 25.91 -6.05 17.00
N ILE A 289 25.31 -5.20 16.17
CA ILE A 289 24.12 -4.41 16.48
C ILE A 289 23.00 -4.90 15.58
N THR A 290 21.96 -5.46 16.18
CA THR A 290 20.84 -6.05 15.48
C THR A 290 19.55 -5.32 15.81
N PHE A 291 18.89 -4.78 14.79
CA PHE A 291 17.51 -4.32 14.85
C PHE A 291 16.56 -5.40 14.34
N VAL A 292 15.38 -5.51 14.96
CA VAL A 292 14.27 -6.30 14.43
C VAL A 292 13.14 -5.33 14.10
N ILE A 293 12.95 -5.07 12.81
CA ILE A 293 11.98 -4.10 12.30
C ILE A 293 11.02 -4.85 11.39
N ASN A 294 9.73 -4.82 11.72
CA ASN A 294 8.68 -5.56 10.99
C ASN A 294 9.02 -7.04 10.75
N GLY A 295 9.58 -7.71 11.77
CA GLY A 295 10.03 -9.10 11.69
C GLY A 295 11.32 -9.33 10.89
N LYS A 296 11.86 -8.31 10.22
CA LYS A 296 13.13 -8.38 9.49
C LYS A 296 14.30 -8.01 10.40
N ARG A 297 15.33 -8.86 10.38
CA ARG A 297 16.60 -8.61 11.07
C ARG A 297 17.47 -7.68 10.21
N ILE A 298 17.91 -6.57 10.78
CA ILE A 298 18.86 -5.63 10.16
C ILE A 298 20.09 -5.61 11.06
N GLN A 299 21.25 -5.96 10.50
CA GLN A 299 22.50 -6.10 11.23
C GLN A 299 23.48 -5.02 10.83
N HIS A 300 24.16 -4.46 11.83
CA HIS A 300 25.22 -3.47 11.68
C HIS A 300 26.42 -3.89 12.52
N ARG A 301 27.63 -3.76 11.98
CA ARG A 301 28.87 -4.11 12.67
C ARG A 301 29.74 -2.87 12.80
N ALA A 302 30.29 -2.65 13.99
CA ALA A 302 31.24 -1.58 14.25
C ALA A 302 32.53 -2.19 14.79
N PHE A 303 33.67 -1.91 14.15
CA PHE A 303 34.95 -2.51 14.54
C PHE A 303 35.63 -1.67 15.61
N LEU A 304 35.88 -2.25 16.78
CA LEU A 304 36.44 -1.54 17.93
C LEU A 304 37.90 -1.14 17.73
N ASN A 305 38.61 -1.74 16.78
CA ASN A 305 39.98 -1.33 16.44
C ASN A 305 40.01 0.10 15.85
N GLU A 306 38.86 0.60 15.36
CA GLU A 306 38.67 1.99 14.94
C GLU A 306 38.55 2.96 16.13
N SER A 307 38.33 2.45 17.36
CA SER A 307 38.19 3.25 18.59
C SER A 307 39.54 3.59 19.27
N GLY A 308 40.62 2.87 18.95
CA GLY A 308 41.91 2.95 19.67
C GLY A 308 43.02 3.78 19.00
N ALA A 309 42.74 4.49 17.91
CA ALA A 309 43.78 5.27 17.24
C ALA A 309 43.90 6.67 17.84
N SER A 310 44.87 6.85 18.74
CA SER A 310 45.56 8.15 18.92
C SER A 310 46.32 8.60 17.65
N GLY A 311 46.10 7.94 16.51
CA GLY A 311 46.49 8.36 15.18
C GLY A 311 45.25 8.53 14.32
N VAL A 312 44.65 9.72 14.36
CA VAL A 312 43.78 10.31 13.32
C VAL A 312 43.09 9.28 12.39
N SER A 313 42.05 8.59 12.88
CA SER A 313 41.20 7.78 12.00
C SER A 313 40.47 8.70 11.00
N PHE A 314 40.45 8.32 9.71
CA PHE A 314 39.82 9.12 8.67
C PHE A 314 38.47 8.49 8.30
N SER A 315 37.40 8.95 8.95
CA SER A 315 36.05 8.43 8.69
C SER A 315 35.48 9.01 7.39
N VAL A 316 35.52 8.23 6.31
CA VAL A 316 34.99 8.59 4.99
C VAL A 316 34.00 7.52 4.55
N VAL A 317 32.77 7.93 4.28
CA VAL A 317 31.71 6.99 3.88
C VAL A 317 31.04 7.39 2.56
N PRO A 318 30.68 6.44 1.69
CA PRO A 318 29.83 6.71 0.54
C PRO A 318 28.40 7.06 0.96
N GLU A 319 27.81 8.09 0.38
CA GLU A 319 26.43 8.51 0.66
C GLU A 319 25.65 8.93 -0.59
N GLY A 320 24.32 9.00 -0.46
CA GLY A 320 23.44 9.42 -1.54
C GLY A 320 23.25 8.36 -2.62
N LYS A 321 23.41 8.75 -3.89
CA LYS A 321 23.23 7.89 -5.07
C LYS A 321 24.42 8.00 -6.02
N LEU A 322 24.69 6.93 -6.74
CA LEU A 322 25.63 6.95 -7.87
C LEU A 322 24.92 7.53 -9.10
N VAL A 323 25.57 8.46 -9.81
CA VAL A 323 25.07 8.92 -11.12
C VAL A 323 26.03 8.42 -12.18
N LEU A 324 25.52 7.64 -13.12
CA LEU A 324 26.28 7.17 -14.27
C LEU A 324 25.71 7.76 -15.56
N THR A 325 26.59 8.19 -16.45
CA THR A 325 26.19 8.78 -17.73
C THR A 325 27.14 8.32 -18.81
N ALA A 326 26.61 7.60 -19.80
CA ALA A 326 27.35 7.20 -20.98
C ALA A 326 27.38 8.39 -21.95
N ASP A 327 28.55 8.65 -22.56
CA ASP A 327 28.69 9.67 -23.59
C ASP A 327 27.89 9.32 -24.85
N SER A 328 27.83 8.03 -25.18
CA SER A 328 27.06 7.51 -26.31
C SER A 328 26.41 6.17 -25.99
N VAL A 329 25.20 5.97 -26.51
CA VAL A 329 24.39 4.76 -26.34
C VAL A 329 23.96 4.27 -27.72
N VAL A 330 24.41 3.07 -28.09
CA VAL A 330 24.01 2.39 -29.34
C VAL A 330 23.00 1.30 -28.99
N SER A 331 21.71 1.64 -29.08
CA SER A 331 20.61 0.78 -28.62
C SER A 331 20.50 -0.55 -29.36
N ALA A 332 20.89 -0.59 -30.65
CA ALA A 332 20.81 -1.81 -31.48
C ALA A 332 21.64 -2.97 -30.91
N ASP A 333 22.85 -2.66 -30.40
CA ASP A 333 23.80 -3.64 -29.89
C ASP A 333 23.99 -3.56 -28.38
N ARG A 334 23.17 -2.74 -27.70
CA ARG A 334 23.25 -2.46 -26.26
C ARG A 334 24.65 -2.01 -25.82
N LYS A 335 25.33 -1.20 -26.66
CA LYS A 335 26.68 -0.70 -26.37
C LYS A 335 26.63 0.68 -25.75
N LEU A 336 27.46 0.86 -24.72
CA LEU A 336 27.68 2.13 -24.03
C LEU A 336 29.13 2.51 -24.21
N PHE A 337 29.40 3.77 -24.54
CA PHE A 337 30.76 4.28 -24.68
C PHE A 337 31.02 5.33 -23.62
N ASN A 338 32.14 5.17 -22.92
CA ASN A 338 32.65 6.07 -21.88
C ASN A 338 31.63 6.38 -20.78
N ILE A 339 31.79 5.78 -19.60
CA ILE A 339 30.86 5.97 -18.49
C ILE A 339 31.42 7.01 -17.53
N ASN A 340 30.79 8.18 -17.49
CA ASN A 340 31.01 9.20 -16.47
C ASN A 340 30.33 8.76 -15.17
N ILE A 341 31.08 8.75 -14.08
CA ILE A 341 30.63 8.33 -12.76
C ILE A 341 30.75 9.50 -11.80
N ARG A 342 29.66 9.80 -11.10
CA ARG A 342 29.64 10.72 -9.96
C ARG A 342 29.27 9.96 -8.69
N LEU A 343 30.20 9.97 -7.74
CA LEU A 343 30.07 9.37 -6.42
C LEU A 343 30.22 10.47 -5.36
N THR A 344 29.43 10.38 -4.30
CA THR A 344 29.53 11.30 -3.16
C THR A 344 30.12 10.56 -1.97
N LEU A 345 31.19 11.12 -1.42
CA LEU A 345 31.84 10.67 -0.19
C LEU A 345 31.65 11.74 0.88
N ASN A 346 31.39 11.32 2.12
CA ASN A 346 31.32 12.20 3.26
C ASN A 346 32.52 11.95 4.18
N ASN A 347 33.42 12.92 4.20
CA ASN A 347 34.53 12.96 5.13
C ASN A 347 34.04 13.46 6.49
N ARG A 348 33.49 12.53 7.28
CA ARG A 348 32.95 12.80 8.62
C ARG A 348 34.05 13.22 9.59
N GLY A 349 35.22 12.58 9.48
CA GLY A 349 36.36 12.82 10.37
C GLY A 349 37.05 14.17 10.12
N GLY A 350 36.96 14.72 8.91
CA GLY A 350 37.66 15.96 8.52
C GLY A 350 39.16 15.77 8.29
N THR A 351 39.69 14.58 8.57
CA THR A 351 41.04 14.16 8.23
C THR A 351 41.20 14.07 6.72
N PRO A 352 42.31 14.55 6.13
CA PRO A 352 42.61 14.30 4.73
C PRO A 352 42.60 12.80 4.41
N PHE A 353 42.11 12.43 3.23
CA PHE A 353 42.13 11.05 2.75
C PHE A 353 42.60 11.00 1.30
N GLY A 354 43.32 9.96 0.94
CA GLY A 354 43.63 9.55 -0.41
C GLY A 354 42.63 8.51 -0.89
N LEU A 355 42.17 8.62 -2.13
CA LEU A 355 41.41 7.59 -2.82
C LEU A 355 42.39 6.79 -3.68
N LYS A 356 42.54 5.48 -3.44
CA LYS A 356 43.47 4.61 -4.17
C LYS A 356 42.81 3.71 -5.19
N SER A 357 41.66 3.14 -4.87
CA SER A 357 40.89 2.38 -5.84
C SER A 357 39.39 2.50 -5.64
N LEU A 358 38.65 2.33 -6.74
CA LEU A 358 37.20 2.31 -6.79
C LEU A 358 36.76 1.15 -7.68
N GLU A 359 36.06 0.20 -7.09
CA GLU A 359 35.46 -0.94 -7.78
C GLU A 359 33.95 -0.83 -7.72
N LEU A 360 33.27 -0.93 -8.87
CA LEU A 360 31.83 -0.80 -9.00
C LEU A 360 31.24 -1.93 -9.85
N HIS A 361 30.30 -2.63 -9.24
CA HIS A 361 29.45 -3.65 -9.84
C HIS A 361 28.07 -3.05 -10.06
N ILE A 362 27.79 -2.66 -11.30
CA ILE A 362 26.48 -2.14 -11.71
C ILE A 362 25.71 -3.30 -12.36
N PRO A 363 24.52 -3.66 -11.86
CA PRO A 363 23.74 -4.81 -12.37
C PRO A 363 23.47 -4.79 -13.88
N GLU A 364 23.35 -3.58 -14.45
CA GLU A 364 22.99 -3.33 -15.84
C GLU A 364 24.17 -3.36 -16.82
N ILE A 365 25.41 -3.55 -16.38
CA ILE A 365 26.56 -3.70 -17.30
C ILE A 365 27.23 -5.07 -17.11
N SER A 366 27.85 -5.57 -18.16
CA SER A 366 28.42 -6.91 -18.18
C SER A 366 29.69 -7.06 -17.34
N THR A 367 30.46 -5.98 -17.20
CA THR A 367 31.77 -5.95 -16.56
C THR A 367 31.80 -4.95 -15.42
N PRO A 368 32.48 -5.26 -14.30
CA PRO A 368 32.72 -4.27 -13.26
C PRO A 368 33.53 -3.10 -13.79
N VAL A 369 33.26 -1.90 -13.27
CA VAL A 369 34.10 -0.72 -13.51
C VAL A 369 35.13 -0.69 -12.40
N ILE A 370 36.41 -0.71 -12.77
CA ILE A 370 37.53 -0.73 -11.83
C ILE A 370 38.44 0.44 -12.16
N PHE A 371 38.74 1.22 -11.13
CA PHE A 371 39.78 2.23 -11.14
C PHE A 371 40.80 1.87 -10.07
N ASP A 372 42.01 1.57 -10.50
CA ASP A 372 43.15 1.33 -9.62
C ASP A 372 44.14 2.51 -9.72
N ASP A 373 45.07 2.58 -8.77
CA ASP A 373 46.14 3.57 -8.73
C ASP A 373 45.66 5.03 -8.84
N ILE A 374 44.49 5.33 -8.26
CA ILE A 374 44.02 6.71 -8.11
C ILE A 374 44.97 7.42 -7.12
N ASP A 375 45.45 8.61 -7.48
CA ASP A 375 46.33 9.42 -6.61
C ASP A 375 45.64 10.70 -6.11
N GLY A 376 44.31 10.65 -5.97
CA GLY A 376 43.50 11.77 -5.52
C GLY A 376 43.53 11.94 -4.01
N VAL A 377 44.02 13.08 -3.51
CA VAL A 377 44.01 13.43 -2.09
C VAL A 377 43.01 14.56 -1.81
N TYR A 378 42.10 14.31 -0.88
CA TYR A 378 41.00 15.19 -0.51
C TYR A 378 41.16 15.64 0.93
N LYS A 379 41.09 16.96 1.16
CA LYS A 379 41.28 17.59 2.48
C LYS A 379 39.99 18.18 3.06
N THR A 380 38.93 18.22 2.26
CA THR A 380 37.66 18.83 2.64
C THR A 380 36.94 17.97 3.66
N LYS A 381 36.50 18.59 4.76
CA LYS A 381 35.57 17.99 5.73
C LYS A 381 34.15 18.05 5.15
N GLY A 382 33.36 16.99 5.35
CA GLY A 382 32.01 16.88 4.81
C GLY A 382 31.99 16.35 3.39
N ILE A 383 31.10 16.88 2.56
CA ILE A 383 30.76 16.32 1.25
C ILE A 383 31.90 16.54 0.23
N VAL A 384 32.35 15.44 -0.37
CA VAL A 384 33.32 15.39 -1.46
C VAL A 384 32.70 14.65 -2.64
N GLN A 385 32.66 15.31 -3.80
CA GLN A 385 32.21 14.69 -5.04
C GLN A 385 33.39 14.13 -5.82
N ILE A 386 33.36 12.82 -6.04
CA ILE A 386 34.30 12.11 -6.88
C ILE A 386 33.71 12.01 -8.27
N LYS A 387 34.48 12.43 -9.27
CA LYS A 387 34.15 12.27 -10.69
C LYS A 387 35.19 11.36 -11.32
N ALA A 388 34.74 10.32 -11.99
CA ALA A 388 35.60 9.37 -12.69
C ALA A 388 35.04 9.10 -14.08
N LEU A 389 35.92 8.82 -15.04
CA LEU A 389 35.55 8.47 -16.41
C LEU A 389 36.07 7.07 -16.71
N ALA A 390 35.17 6.11 -16.88
CA ALA A 390 35.52 4.78 -17.33
C ALA A 390 35.54 4.77 -18.86
N GLU A 391 36.72 4.93 -19.46
CA GLU A 391 36.88 4.94 -20.91
C GLU A 391 36.70 3.54 -21.51
N GLY A 392 36.10 3.49 -22.70
CA GLY A 392 35.94 2.27 -23.48
C GLY A 392 34.49 1.86 -23.70
N GLU A 393 34.34 0.62 -24.16
CA GLU A 393 33.07 0.03 -24.58
C GLU A 393 32.52 -0.91 -23.50
N PHE A 394 31.27 -0.69 -23.11
CA PHE A 394 30.54 -1.52 -22.17
C PHE A 394 29.29 -2.09 -22.84
N THR A 395 28.84 -3.25 -22.38
CA THR A 395 27.60 -3.88 -22.89
C THR A 395 26.53 -3.85 -21.80
N ALA A 396 25.40 -3.22 -22.09
CA ALA A 396 24.25 -3.18 -21.21
C ALA A 396 23.53 -4.54 -21.18
N ARG A 397 23.09 -4.95 -19.99
CA ARG A 397 22.30 -6.16 -19.74
C ARG A 397 20.82 -5.83 -19.73
N GLU A 398 20.00 -6.84 -20.01
CA GLU A 398 18.54 -6.74 -19.88
C GLU A 398 18.14 -6.36 -18.46
N LYS A 399 17.44 -5.24 -18.32
CA LYS A 399 16.91 -4.75 -17.06
C LYS A 399 15.90 -5.74 -16.51
N LYS A 400 16.28 -6.50 -15.48
CA LYS A 400 15.30 -7.23 -14.67
C LYS A 400 14.40 -6.19 -14.00
N SER A 401 13.07 -6.37 -14.06
CA SER A 401 12.07 -5.44 -13.50
C SER A 401 12.13 -5.42 -11.97
N SER A 402 13.17 -4.79 -11.43
CA SER A 402 13.38 -4.51 -10.03
C SER A 402 13.40 -3.00 -9.89
N ALA A 403 12.44 -2.44 -9.17
CA ALA A 403 12.35 -0.99 -8.94
C ALA A 403 13.53 -0.43 -8.12
N PHE A 404 14.38 -1.30 -7.53
CA PHE A 404 15.48 -0.92 -6.65
C PHE A 404 16.75 -1.73 -6.96
N SER A 405 17.49 -1.30 -7.98
CA SER A 405 18.82 -1.85 -8.28
C SER A 405 19.89 -1.03 -7.54
N PHE A 406 20.81 -1.73 -6.86
CA PHE A 406 21.94 -1.11 -6.15
C PHE A 406 23.24 -1.42 -6.88
N ALA A 407 24.10 -0.42 -7.01
CA ALA A 407 25.49 -0.59 -7.39
C ALA A 407 26.26 -1.02 -6.14
N LYS A 408 26.99 -2.12 -6.25
CA LYS A 408 27.81 -2.67 -5.15
C LYS A 408 29.28 -2.51 -5.47
N GLY A 409 30.15 -2.58 -4.48
CA GLY A 409 31.57 -2.57 -4.73
C GLY A 409 32.36 -2.12 -3.52
N SER A 410 33.56 -1.60 -3.75
CA SER A 410 34.42 -1.17 -2.66
C SER A 410 35.31 0.00 -3.06
N ILE A 411 35.73 0.74 -2.04
CA ILE A 411 36.60 1.90 -2.15
C ILE A 411 37.80 1.64 -1.26
N THR A 412 39.00 1.77 -1.80
CA THR A 412 40.23 1.74 -1.01
C THR A 412 40.68 3.16 -0.77
N LEU A 413 40.79 3.49 0.51
CA LEU A 413 41.15 4.80 1.00
C LEU A 413 42.47 4.71 1.78
N VAL A 414 43.24 5.80 1.77
CA VAL A 414 44.54 5.86 2.46
C VAL A 414 44.63 7.15 3.25
N ASN A 415 45.09 7.07 4.50
CA ASN A 415 45.49 8.27 5.24
C ASN A 415 46.80 8.80 4.63
N PRO A 416 46.83 10.01 4.04
CA PRO A 416 48.04 10.55 3.43
C PRO A 416 49.12 10.93 4.45
N LEU A 417 48.78 11.03 5.74
CA LEU A 417 49.71 11.36 6.81
C LEU A 417 50.32 10.13 7.48
N THR A 418 49.53 9.07 7.66
CA THR A 418 49.95 7.86 8.38
C THR A 418 50.23 6.66 7.46
N GLY A 419 49.79 6.72 6.20
CA GLY A 419 49.84 5.58 5.28
C GLY A 419 48.83 4.48 5.58
N ALA A 420 47.97 4.64 6.59
CA ALA A 420 46.95 3.65 6.94
C ALA A 420 45.97 3.45 5.79
N VAL A 421 45.67 2.19 5.45
CA VAL A 421 44.77 1.82 4.35
C VAL A 421 43.45 1.32 4.94
N GLU A 422 42.32 1.81 4.45
CA GLU A 422 40.98 1.38 4.82
C GLU A 422 40.19 0.99 3.56
N ARG A 423 39.46 -0.14 3.61
CA ARG A 423 38.58 -0.58 2.53
C ARG A 423 37.13 -0.46 2.95
N THR A 424 36.40 0.45 2.32
CA THR A 424 34.99 0.70 2.60
C THR A 424 34.12 0.00 1.54
N GLN A 425 33.16 -0.82 1.99
CA GLN A 425 32.17 -1.40 1.08
C GLN A 425 31.12 -0.34 0.69
N LEU A 426 30.69 -0.38 -0.57
CA LEU A 426 29.64 0.50 -1.07
C LEU A 426 28.44 -0.32 -1.55
N SER A 427 27.24 0.17 -1.24
CA SER A 427 25.97 -0.35 -1.74
C SER A 427 25.01 0.83 -1.86
N LEU A 428 25.01 1.49 -3.02
CA LEU A 428 24.25 2.71 -3.25
C LEU A 428 23.20 2.52 -4.35
N PRO A 429 22.03 3.20 -4.25
CA PRO A 429 21.15 3.33 -5.39
C PRO A 429 21.89 4.06 -6.52
N TYR A 430 21.54 3.76 -7.77
CA TYR A 430 22.17 4.42 -8.93
C TYR A 430 21.14 4.86 -9.96
N VAL A 431 21.52 5.84 -10.77
CA VAL A 431 20.76 6.29 -11.94
C VAL A 431 21.66 6.30 -13.17
N THR A 432 21.09 5.95 -14.31
CA THR A 432 21.75 5.87 -15.63
C THR A 432 21.00 6.73 -16.65
N ASN A 433 21.64 7.09 -17.76
CA ASN A 433 20.99 7.70 -18.93
C ASN A 433 20.72 6.69 -20.07
N TRP A 434 20.84 5.39 -19.79
CA TRP A 434 20.60 4.31 -20.73
C TRP A 434 19.55 3.34 -20.14
N GLU A 435 18.72 2.77 -21.02
CA GLU A 435 17.66 1.80 -20.66
C GLU A 435 17.96 0.38 -21.13
#